data_AF-A0A2J0YWZ9-F1
#
_entry.id   AF-A0A2J0YWZ9-F1
#
_cell.length_a   1.000
_cell.length_b   1.000
_cell.length_c   1.000
_cell.angle_alpha   90.00
_cell.angle_beta   90.00
_cell.angle_gamma   90.00
#
_symmetry.space_group_name_H-M   'P 1'
#
loop_
_entity.id
_entity.type
_entity.pdbx_description
1 polymer ?
#
loop_
_entity_poly.entity_id
_entity_poly.type
_entity_poly.pdbx_seq_one_letter_code
_entity_poly.pdbx_strand_id
1 'polypeptide(L)'
;MSAEQSYTFYTHSIAAESESDRWAYTGIPDIFYGDAESARREVLALRDEVTAEPEEEWSPRRLEKIETLPISKETVLALLNDGVGSIVKSYEVIDVID
;
A
#
# COMPACT_ATOMS: atom_id res chain seq x y z
N MET A 1 15.31 -21.96 -17.22
CA MET A 1 14.18 -21.52 -16.38
C MET A 1 14.65 -20.28 -15.65
N SER A 2 14.29 -19.10 -16.13
CA SER A 2 14.54 -17.87 -15.35
C SER A 2 13.62 -17.92 -14.14
N ALA A 3 14.14 -17.67 -12.95
CA ALA A 3 13.29 -17.58 -11.77
C ALA A 3 12.25 -16.49 -11.99
N GLU A 4 10.99 -16.86 -11.83
CA GLU A 4 9.85 -15.95 -11.87
C GLU A 4 10.00 -14.96 -10.71
N GLN A 5 10.33 -13.70 -11.03
CA GLN A 5 10.73 -12.73 -10.03
C GLN A 5 9.51 -12.05 -9.42
N SER A 6 9.25 -12.32 -8.14
CA SER A 6 8.36 -11.54 -7.29
C SER A 6 9.11 -10.35 -6.68
N TYR A 7 8.38 -9.28 -6.37
CA TYR A 7 8.92 -8.09 -5.74
C TYR A 7 8.18 -7.75 -4.46
N THR A 8 8.88 -7.05 -3.57
CA THR A 8 8.30 -6.49 -2.35
C THR A 8 8.19 -4.98 -2.49
N PHE A 9 7.04 -4.44 -2.10
CA PHE A 9 6.80 -3.01 -2.02
C PHE A 9 6.12 -2.67 -0.69
N TYR A 10 6.05 -1.38 -0.39
CA TYR A 10 5.42 -0.87 0.82
C TYR A 10 4.39 0.20 0.46
N THR A 11 3.37 0.33 1.27
CA THR A 11 2.31 1.34 1.12
C THR A 11 1.68 1.64 2.48
N HIS A 12 0.69 2.52 2.53
CA HIS A 12 -0.03 2.81 3.75
C HIS A 12 -1.53 3.01 3.51
N SER A 13 -2.35 2.57 4.45
CA SER A 13 -3.81 2.69 4.41
C SER A 13 -4.35 3.28 5.71
N ILE A 14 -5.60 3.71 5.73
CA ILE A 14 -6.25 4.12 6.99
C ILE A 14 -6.55 2.87 7.81
N ALA A 15 -6.26 2.89 9.11
CA ALA A 15 -6.42 1.71 9.98
C ALA A 15 -7.87 1.27 10.19
N ALA A 16 -8.85 2.09 9.81
CA ALA A 16 -10.27 1.76 9.82
C ALA A 16 -10.73 1.00 8.56
N GLU A 17 -9.91 0.93 7.51
CA GLU A 17 -10.26 0.22 6.29
C GLU A 17 -10.41 -1.30 6.54
N SER A 18 -11.46 -1.87 5.93
CA SER A 18 -11.75 -3.29 6.02
C SER A 18 -10.77 -4.09 5.14
N GLU A 19 -10.40 -5.29 5.58
CA GLU A 19 -9.52 -6.16 4.80
C GLU A 19 -10.14 -6.55 3.45
N SER A 20 -11.48 -6.64 3.37
CA SER A 20 -12.19 -6.97 2.13
C SER A 20 -12.14 -5.86 1.10
N ASP A 21 -12.04 -4.60 1.53
CA ASP A 21 -12.06 -3.44 0.64
C ASP A 21 -10.67 -2.92 0.29
N ARG A 22 -9.63 -3.34 1.04
CA ARG A 22 -8.28 -2.78 0.96
C ARG A 22 -7.72 -2.71 -0.46
N TRP A 23 -7.96 -3.73 -1.28
CA TRP A 23 -7.45 -3.81 -2.65
C TRP A 23 -8.51 -3.54 -3.72
N ALA A 24 -9.71 -3.15 -3.31
CA ALA A 24 -10.76 -2.76 -4.23
C ALA A 24 -10.38 -1.44 -4.91
N TYR A 25 -10.68 -1.32 -6.21
CA TYR A 25 -10.46 -0.06 -6.90
C TYR A 25 -11.48 0.99 -6.41
N THR A 26 -11.03 1.91 -5.59
CA THR A 26 -11.85 3.02 -5.05
C THR A 26 -11.82 4.28 -5.93
N GLY A 27 -11.02 4.27 -7.02
CA GLY A 27 -10.76 5.45 -7.85
C GLY A 27 -9.64 6.35 -7.31
N ILE A 28 -9.16 6.10 -6.09
CA ILE A 28 -8.01 6.79 -5.49
C ILE A 28 -6.82 5.83 -5.56
N PRO A 29 -5.72 6.19 -6.26
CA PRO A 29 -4.56 5.33 -6.34
C PRO A 29 -3.80 5.29 -5.01
N ASP A 30 -3.41 4.09 -4.59
CA ASP A 30 -2.41 3.91 -3.54
C ASP A 30 -1.02 4.42 -4.00
N ILE A 31 -0.23 4.92 -3.06
CA ILE A 31 1.17 5.25 -3.28
C ILE A 31 2.03 4.08 -2.80
N PHE A 32 2.95 3.62 -3.66
CA PHE A 32 3.87 2.51 -3.35
C PHE A 32 5.32 2.98 -3.28
N TYR A 33 6.07 2.33 -2.39
CA TYR A 33 7.47 2.63 -2.09
C TYR A 33 8.32 1.37 -2.20
N GLY A 34 9.61 1.56 -2.55
CA GLY A 34 10.57 0.48 -2.65
C GLY A 34 11.07 -0.05 -1.29
N ASP A 35 10.89 0.72 -0.22
CA ASP A 35 11.35 0.38 1.12
C ASP A 35 10.41 0.91 2.22
N ALA A 36 10.46 0.28 3.39
CA ALA A 36 9.57 0.59 4.51
C ALA A 36 9.84 1.98 5.10
N GLU A 37 11.08 2.47 5.07
CA GLU A 37 11.46 3.75 5.67
C GLU A 37 10.93 4.93 4.84
N SER A 38 10.92 4.79 3.52
CA SER A 38 10.30 5.77 2.62
C SER A 38 8.80 5.87 2.86
N ALA A 39 8.11 4.75 2.97
CA ALA A 39 6.68 4.72 3.27
C ALA A 39 6.38 5.29 4.67
N ARG A 40 7.16 4.91 5.68
CA ARG A 40 7.07 5.45 7.05
C ARG A 40 7.27 6.96 7.09
N ARG A 41 8.27 7.48 6.36
CA ARG A 41 8.56 8.91 6.31
C ARG A 41 7.39 9.71 5.77
N GLU A 42 6.72 9.20 4.73
CA GLU A 42 5.53 9.86 4.18
C GLU A 42 4.39 9.90 5.19
N VAL A 43 4.11 8.78 5.86
CA VAL A 43 3.03 8.71 6.86
C VAL A 43 3.28 9.69 8.01
N LEU A 44 4.53 9.81 8.48
CA LEU A 44 4.90 10.75 9.52
C LEU A 44 4.77 12.21 9.04
N ALA A 45 5.22 12.51 7.81
CA ALA A 45 5.06 13.84 7.23
C ALA A 45 3.57 14.23 7.12
N LEU A 46 2.74 13.30 6.62
CA LEU A 46 1.29 13.50 6.54
C LEU A 46 0.65 13.72 7.91
N ARG A 47 1.08 12.97 8.94
CA ARG A 47 0.59 13.18 10.31
C ARG A 47 0.96 14.57 10.82
N ASP A 48 2.19 15.00 10.62
CA ASP A 48 2.66 16.31 11.07
C ASP A 48 1.89 17.44 10.35
N GLU A 49 1.54 17.27 9.06
CA GLU A 49 0.69 18.20 8.31
C GLU A 49 -0.75 18.24 8.85
N VAL A 50 -1.38 17.08 9.07
CA VAL A 50 -2.75 16.99 9.60
C VAL A 50 -2.85 17.58 11.00
N THR A 51 -1.91 17.23 11.89
CA THR A 51 -1.92 17.69 13.28
C THR A 51 -1.52 19.16 13.46
N ALA A 52 -0.98 19.79 12.42
CA ALA A 52 -0.74 21.23 12.41
C ALA A 52 -2.04 22.04 12.24
N GLU A 53 -3.09 21.44 11.67
CA GLU A 53 -4.40 22.08 11.46
C GLU A 53 -5.34 21.78 12.66
N PRO A 54 -5.80 22.80 13.42
CA PRO A 54 -6.58 22.57 14.64
C PRO A 54 -7.94 21.91 14.45
N GLU A 55 -8.47 21.90 13.22
CA GLU A 55 -9.79 21.35 12.88
C GLU A 55 -9.70 19.92 12.33
N GLU A 56 -8.49 19.42 12.07
CA GLU A 56 -8.27 18.10 11.49
C GLU A 56 -7.83 17.10 12.58
N GLU A 57 -8.30 15.87 12.48
CA GLU A 57 -7.92 14.78 13.40
C GLU A 57 -7.11 13.72 12.66
N TRP A 58 -5.96 13.36 13.25
CA TRP A 58 -5.17 12.25 12.73
C TRP A 58 -5.96 10.94 12.82
N SER A 59 -6.12 10.29 11.67
CA SER A 59 -6.61 8.92 11.60
C SER A 59 -5.42 7.97 11.54
N PRO A 60 -5.29 7.01 12.48
CA PRO A 60 -4.20 6.04 12.47
C PRO A 60 -4.00 5.40 11.10
N ARG A 61 -2.75 5.25 10.68
CA ARG A 61 -2.40 4.62 9.40
C ARG A 61 -1.60 3.35 9.61
N ARG A 62 -1.95 2.33 8.83
CA ARG A 62 -1.21 1.07 8.76
C ARG A 62 -0.08 1.23 7.76
N LEU A 63 1.12 0.78 8.13
CA LEU A 63 2.21 0.57 7.20
C LEU A 63 2.13 -0.88 6.71
N GLU A 64 2.10 -1.06 5.41
CA GLU A 64 1.85 -2.36 4.79
C GLU A 64 3.03 -2.75 3.91
N LYS A 65 3.38 -4.02 3.96
CA LYS A 65 4.32 -4.68 3.06
C LYS A 65 3.52 -5.60 2.14
N ILE A 66 3.75 -5.49 0.84
CA ILE A 66 3.13 -6.37 -0.16
C ILE A 66 4.18 -7.24 -0.84
N GLU A 67 3.79 -8.43 -1.26
CA GLU A 67 4.53 -9.27 -2.19
C GLU A 67 3.72 -9.40 -3.48
N THR A 68 4.36 -9.19 -4.63
CA THR A 68 3.69 -9.39 -5.92
C THR A 68 3.65 -10.86 -6.31
N LEU A 69 2.65 -11.25 -7.10
CA LEU A 69 2.77 -12.40 -7.99
C LEU A 69 4.01 -12.21 -8.89
N PRO A 70 4.60 -13.29 -9.41
CA PRO A 70 5.68 -13.17 -10.36
C PRO A 70 5.33 -12.29 -11.55
N ILE A 71 6.27 -11.45 -11.95
CA ILE A 71 6.04 -10.53 -13.07
C ILE A 71 6.06 -11.32 -14.38
N SER A 72 4.90 -11.37 -15.03
CA SER A 72 4.65 -11.99 -16.33
C SER A 72 3.78 -11.06 -17.17
N LYS A 73 3.59 -11.41 -18.44
CA LYS A 73 2.70 -10.63 -19.32
C LYS A 73 1.27 -10.63 -18.80
N GLU A 74 0.83 -11.76 -18.24
CA GLU A 74 -0.51 -11.98 -17.68
C GLU A 74 -0.73 -11.15 -16.42
N THR A 75 0.25 -11.12 -15.50
CA THR A 75 0.13 -10.31 -14.27
C THR A 75 0.18 -8.81 -14.58
N VAL A 76 1.00 -8.38 -15.55
CA VAL A 76 0.96 -6.98 -16.04
C VAL A 76 -0.38 -6.64 -16.69
N LEU A 77 -0.96 -7.55 -17.49
CA LEU A 77 -2.27 -7.33 -18.08
C LEU A 77 -3.37 -7.19 -17.02
N ALA A 78 -3.34 -8.04 -15.98
CA ALA A 78 -4.25 -7.96 -14.86
C ALA A 78 -4.11 -6.62 -14.12
N LEU A 79 -2.87 -6.20 -13.81
CA LEU A 79 -2.61 -4.89 -13.19
C LEU A 79 -3.25 -3.73 -13.97
N LEU A 80 -3.14 -3.77 -15.31
CA LEU A 80 -3.66 -2.69 -16.17
C LEU A 80 -5.19 -2.66 -16.24
N ASN A 81 -5.87 -3.80 -16.12
CA ASN A 81 -7.33 -3.88 -16.24
C ASN A 81 -8.05 -3.84 -14.87
N ASP A 82 -7.47 -4.50 -13.86
CA ASP A 82 -8.11 -4.80 -12.58
C ASP A 82 -7.45 -4.06 -11.39
N GLY A 83 -6.30 -3.42 -11.63
CA GLY A 83 -5.57 -2.66 -10.61
C GLY A 83 -4.64 -3.51 -9.74
N VAL A 84 -4.08 -2.90 -8.69
CA VAL A 84 -2.99 -3.52 -7.91
C VAL A 84 -3.41 -4.80 -7.21
N GLY A 85 -4.67 -4.88 -6.75
CA GLY A 85 -5.20 -6.08 -6.09
C GLY A 85 -5.04 -7.37 -6.89
N SER A 86 -5.01 -7.29 -8.22
CA SER A 86 -4.86 -8.47 -9.09
C SER A 86 -3.44 -9.06 -9.07
N ILE A 87 -2.45 -8.31 -8.58
CA ILE A 87 -1.05 -8.75 -8.54
C ILE A 87 -0.52 -8.89 -7.12
N VAL A 88 -1.28 -8.53 -6.08
CA VAL A 88 -0.90 -8.77 -4.68
C VAL A 88 -1.04 -10.25 -4.37
N LYS A 89 0.08 -10.92 -4.11
CA LYS A 89 0.12 -12.33 -3.68
C LYS A 89 -0.16 -12.46 -2.19
N SER A 90 0.44 -11.57 -1.41
CA SER A 90 0.28 -11.49 0.04
C SER A 90 0.55 -10.06 0.49
N TYR A 91 -0.01 -9.70 1.64
CA TYR A 91 0.34 -8.47 2.33
C TYR A 91 0.39 -8.68 3.83
N GLU A 92 1.13 -7.81 4.51
CA GLU A 92 1.36 -7.82 5.95
C GLU A 92 1.31 -6.39 6.47
N VAL A 93 0.57 -6.14 7.55
CA VAL A 93 0.67 -4.88 8.30
C VAL A 93 1.91 -4.97 9.18
N ILE A 94 2.91 -4.14 8.87
CA ILE A 94 4.22 -4.16 9.56
C ILE A 94 4.32 -3.12 10.66
N ASP A 95 3.45 -2.10 10.65
CA ASP A 95 3.36 -1.10 11.71
C ASP A 95 2.01 -0.37 11.70
N VAL A 96 1.68 0.31 12.79
CA VAL A 96 0.56 1.25 12.89
C VAL A 96 1.08 2.55 13.49
N ILE A 97 0.86 3.65 12.78
CA ILE A 97 1.27 4.99 13.21
C ILE A 97 0.03 5.72 13.73
N ASP A 98 -0.01 5.85 15.06
CA ASP A 98 -1.00 6.61 15.82
C ASP A 98 -0.54 8.07 16.08
#